data_AF-A0A839T8B6-F1
#
_entry.id   AF-A0A839T8B6-F1
#
_cell.length_a   1.000
_cell.length_b   1.000
_cell.length_c   1.000
_cell.angle_alpha   90.00
_cell.angle_beta   90.00
_cell.angle_gamma   90.00
#
_symmetry.space_group_name_H-M   'P 1'
#
loop_
_entity.id
_entity.type
_entity.pdbx_description
1 polymer ?
#
loop_
_entity_poly.entity_id
_entity_poly.type
_entity_poly.pdbx_seq_one_letter_code
_entity_poly.pdbx_strand_id
1 'polypeptide(L)'
;MQFGHDLQLIIPGIALLFLSACANIEAHITEYVGAPHISPTSPASVEVLRSEPTRPHDRLGEVVLDASTEPSPPVNEIEQKLREEAAKIGGEAVVVVYDQIQPVAAYVSGPLWDRDIQTIQGRKLKGIVIRYKN
;
A
#
# COMPACT_ATOMS: atom_id res chain seq x y z
N MET A 1 3.48 65.95 11.23
CA MET A 1 4.48 66.40 10.22
C MET A 1 5.70 65.50 10.37
N GLN A 2 5.98 64.72 9.32
CA GLN A 2 7.25 64.15 8.89
C GLN A 2 8.30 63.71 9.94
N PHE A 3 8.46 62.40 10.12
CA PHE A 3 9.79 61.78 10.26
C PHE A 3 9.79 60.48 9.48
N GLY A 4 10.41 60.51 8.30
CA GLY A 4 10.64 59.36 7.45
C GLY A 4 11.79 58.53 8.01
N HIS A 5 11.53 57.25 8.24
CA HIS A 5 12.54 56.26 8.60
C HIS A 5 12.74 55.36 7.38
N ASP A 6 13.64 55.77 6.50
CA ASP A 6 14.31 54.89 5.56
C ASP A 6 15.22 53.95 6.35
N LEU A 7 14.75 52.72 6.55
CA LEU A 7 15.65 51.59 6.80
C LEU A 7 15.02 50.32 6.23
N GLN A 8 15.26 50.13 4.93
CA GLN A 8 15.22 48.83 4.27
C GLN A 8 15.98 47.80 5.11
N LEU A 9 15.25 46.84 5.68
CA LEU A 9 15.83 45.66 6.32
C LEU A 9 15.13 44.42 5.76
N ILE A 10 15.67 43.99 4.62
CA ILE A 10 15.96 42.62 4.21
C ILE A 10 15.06 41.52 4.82
N ILE A 11 14.19 41.01 3.95
CA ILE A 11 13.41 39.76 4.03
C ILE A 11 14.34 38.58 4.39
N PRO A 12 13.88 37.62 5.21
CA PRO A 12 13.74 36.30 4.61
C PRO A 12 12.35 35.74 4.89
N GLY A 13 11.59 35.56 3.80
CA GLY A 13 10.42 34.72 3.77
C GLY A 13 10.86 33.31 4.14
N ILE A 14 10.47 32.88 5.34
CA ILE A 14 10.55 31.49 5.74
C ILE A 14 9.49 30.76 4.90
N ALA A 15 9.89 30.29 3.73
CA ALA A 15 9.16 29.26 3.01
C ALA A 15 9.34 27.96 3.79
N LEU A 16 8.36 27.64 4.65
CA LEU A 16 8.23 26.32 5.26
C LEU A 16 7.99 25.31 4.12
N LEU A 17 9.05 24.72 3.60
CA LEU A 17 8.97 23.55 2.74
C LEU A 17 8.50 22.39 3.62
N PHE A 18 7.19 22.15 3.65
CA PHE A 18 6.64 20.91 4.18
C PHE A 18 7.10 19.78 3.27
N LEU A 19 8.12 19.01 3.68
CA LEU A 19 8.42 17.74 3.04
C LEU A 19 7.25 16.79 3.34
N SER A 20 6.33 16.62 2.39
CA SER A 20 5.34 15.54 2.48
C SER A 20 6.06 14.23 2.19
N ALA A 21 6.20 13.37 3.19
CA ALA A 21 6.55 11.98 2.94
C ALA A 21 5.34 11.32 2.24
N CYS A 22 5.51 10.81 1.02
CA CYS A 22 4.45 10.05 0.34
C CYS A 22 4.46 8.61 0.83
N ALA A 23 3.29 8.08 1.21
CA ALA A 23 3.11 6.65 1.37
C ALA A 23 3.10 5.98 -0.03
N ASN A 24 3.67 4.78 -0.15
CA ASN A 24 3.58 3.97 -1.36
C ASN A 24 2.83 2.65 -1.08
N ILE A 25 2.09 2.15 -2.07
CA ILE A 25 1.47 0.82 -2.06
C ILE A 25 1.79 0.17 -3.41
N GLU A 26 2.55 -0.91 -3.37
CA GLU A 26 2.78 -1.80 -4.52
C GLU A 26 1.92 -3.05 -4.38
N ALA A 27 1.44 -3.58 -5.51
CA ALA A 27 0.48 -4.67 -5.54
C ALA A 27 0.89 -5.73 -6.56
N HIS A 28 0.85 -6.99 -6.15
CA HIS A 28 1.13 -8.14 -6.98
C HIS A 28 -0.01 -9.15 -6.87
N ILE A 29 -0.49 -9.64 -8.02
CA ILE A 29 -1.51 -10.70 -8.08
C ILE A 29 -0.93 -11.95 -8.72
N THR A 30 -1.23 -13.10 -8.14
CA THR A 30 -0.83 -14.42 -8.66
C THR A 30 -2.06 -15.33 -8.73
N GLU A 31 -2.41 -15.77 -9.94
CA GLU A 31 -3.48 -16.75 -10.15
C GLU A 31 -3.01 -18.18 -9.82
N TYR A 32 -3.88 -18.99 -9.24
CA TYR A 32 -3.56 -20.39 -8.98
C TYR A 32 -3.58 -21.22 -10.26
N VAL A 33 -2.64 -22.16 -10.37
CA VAL A 33 -2.57 -23.09 -11.49
C VAL A 33 -3.84 -23.95 -11.53
N GLY A 34 -4.54 -23.93 -12.68
CA GLY A 34 -5.79 -24.66 -12.85
C GLY A 34 -7.04 -23.94 -12.31
N ALA A 35 -6.90 -22.72 -11.78
CA ALA A 35 -8.05 -21.89 -11.47
C ALA A 35 -8.84 -21.57 -12.76
N PRO A 36 -10.18 -21.48 -12.70
CA PRO A 36 -10.96 -21.00 -13.82
C PRO A 36 -10.50 -19.60 -14.21
N HIS A 37 -10.18 -19.38 -15.49
CA HIS A 37 -9.90 -18.03 -15.98
C HIS A 37 -11.24 -17.31 -16.17
N ILE A 38 -11.54 -16.41 -15.25
CA ILE A 38 -12.79 -15.66 -15.19
C ILE A 38 -12.54 -14.25 -15.72
N SER A 39 -13.49 -13.70 -16.47
CA SER A 39 -13.42 -12.31 -16.91
C SER A 39 -13.32 -11.35 -15.71
N PRO A 40 -12.59 -10.24 -15.85
CA PRO A 40 -12.50 -9.24 -14.79
C PRO A 40 -13.87 -8.77 -14.29
N THR A 41 -14.00 -8.55 -12.99
CA THR A 41 -15.20 -8.02 -12.32
C THR A 41 -15.06 -6.52 -12.05
N SER A 42 -16.08 -5.89 -11.46
CA SER A 42 -15.98 -4.51 -11.01
C SER A 42 -15.31 -4.43 -9.63
N PRO A 43 -14.29 -3.59 -9.42
CA PRO A 43 -13.69 -3.38 -8.10
C PRO A 43 -14.72 -2.98 -7.02
N ALA A 44 -15.76 -2.24 -7.41
CA ALA A 44 -16.82 -1.82 -6.50
C ALA A 44 -17.69 -2.99 -5.98
N SER A 45 -17.74 -4.11 -6.72
CA SER A 45 -18.44 -5.32 -6.30
C SER A 45 -17.59 -6.30 -5.48
N VAL A 46 -16.28 -6.09 -5.39
CA VAL A 46 -15.39 -6.98 -4.63
C VAL A 46 -15.51 -6.68 -3.15
N GLU A 47 -15.83 -7.68 -2.33
CA GLU A 47 -15.86 -7.55 -0.86
C GLU A 47 -14.47 -7.78 -0.24
N VAL A 48 -14.07 -6.95 0.72
CA VAL A 48 -12.86 -7.19 1.52
C VAL A 48 -13.25 -7.84 2.84
N LEU A 49 -12.84 -9.09 3.03
CA LEU A 49 -13.21 -9.90 4.18
C LEU A 49 -12.03 -10.02 5.14
N ARG A 50 -12.31 -9.92 6.44
CA ARG A 50 -11.32 -10.09 7.52
C ARG A 50 -11.27 -11.51 8.10
N SER A 51 -12.21 -12.35 7.67
CA SER A 51 -12.34 -13.73 8.10
C SER A 51 -12.79 -14.58 6.90
N GLU A 52 -12.48 -15.87 6.94
CA GLU A 52 -12.91 -16.80 5.88
C GLU A 52 -14.45 -16.86 5.79
N PRO A 53 -15.04 -16.69 4.59
CA PRO A 53 -16.47 -16.76 4.41
C PRO A 53 -16.97 -18.20 4.50
N THR A 54 -18.17 -18.38 5.05
CA THR A 54 -18.84 -19.68 5.16
C THR A 54 -19.51 -20.13 3.87
N ARG A 55 -19.76 -19.20 2.94
CA ARG A 55 -20.39 -19.49 1.65
C ARG A 55 -19.41 -20.33 0.80
N PRO A 56 -19.90 -21.37 0.09
CA PRO A 56 -19.09 -22.10 -0.88
C PRO A 56 -18.45 -21.18 -1.90
N HIS A 57 -17.15 -21.35 -2.13
CA HIS A 57 -16.36 -20.49 -3.01
C HIS A 57 -15.21 -21.28 -3.67
N ASP A 58 -14.71 -20.75 -4.77
CA ASP A 58 -13.44 -21.17 -5.39
C ASP A 58 -12.36 -20.13 -5.10
N ARG A 59 -11.12 -20.59 -4.90
CA ARG A 59 -9.95 -19.73 -4.72
C ARG A 59 -9.32 -19.50 -6.09
N LEU A 60 -9.23 -18.24 -6.50
CA LEU A 60 -8.71 -17.86 -7.82
C LEU A 60 -7.23 -17.50 -7.78
N GLY A 61 -6.76 -16.94 -6.67
CA GLY A 61 -5.36 -16.52 -6.53
C GLY A 61 -5.05 -15.83 -5.21
N GLU A 62 -3.90 -15.17 -5.18
CA GLU A 62 -3.42 -14.36 -4.07
C GLU A 62 -3.11 -12.94 -4.54
N VAL A 63 -3.45 -11.94 -3.71
CA VAL A 63 -2.98 -10.56 -3.84
C VAL A 63 -2.03 -10.29 -2.69
N VAL A 64 -0.84 -9.79 -3.00
CA VAL A 64 0.15 -9.33 -2.04
C VAL A 64 0.33 -7.84 -2.23
N LEU A 65 0.12 -7.07 -1.17
CA LEU A 65 0.40 -5.65 -1.12
C LEU A 65 1.63 -5.40 -0.26
N ASP A 66 2.56 -4.62 -0.78
CA ASP A 66 3.72 -4.10 -0.04
C ASP A 66 3.51 -2.58 0.14
N ALA A 67 3.37 -2.14 1.38
CA ALA A 67 3.05 -0.77 1.74
C ALA A 67 4.16 -0.13 2.60
N SER A 68 4.36 1.18 2.46
CA SER A 68 5.26 1.93 3.33
C SER A 68 4.77 1.90 4.79
N THR A 69 5.69 1.92 5.76
CA THR A 69 5.36 2.02 7.19
C THR A 69 5.34 3.46 7.68
N GLU A 70 6.17 4.33 7.09
CA GLU A 70 6.34 5.73 7.49
C GLU A 70 6.37 6.64 6.25
N PRO A 71 5.25 7.30 5.90
CA PRO A 71 3.93 7.18 6.52
C PRO A 71 3.21 5.90 6.05
N SER A 72 2.43 5.30 6.95
CA SER A 72 1.53 4.20 6.59
C SER A 72 0.40 4.74 5.71
N PRO A 73 0.07 4.08 4.58
CA PRO A 73 -1.09 4.44 3.80
C PRO A 73 -2.38 4.19 4.60
N PRO A 74 -3.45 4.93 4.31
CA PRO A 74 -4.72 4.79 4.99
C PRO A 74 -5.42 3.49 4.57
N VAL A 75 -6.21 2.90 5.48
CA VAL A 75 -6.81 1.56 5.29
C VAL A 75 -7.71 1.50 4.05
N ASN A 76 -8.43 2.57 3.73
CA ASN A 76 -9.28 2.65 2.54
C ASN A 76 -8.49 2.53 1.23
N GLU A 77 -7.27 3.06 1.15
CA GLU A 77 -6.42 2.92 -0.05
C GLU A 77 -5.92 1.48 -0.20
N ILE A 78 -5.55 0.83 0.91
CA ILE A 78 -5.18 -0.58 0.94
C ILE A 78 -6.37 -1.46 0.49
N GLU A 79 -7.55 -1.24 1.07
CA GLU A 79 -8.76 -1.98 0.70
C GLU A 79 -9.17 -1.72 -0.75
N GLN A 80 -9.03 -0.49 -1.24
CA GLN A 80 -9.28 -0.15 -2.64
C GLN A 80 -8.31 -0.88 -3.58
N LYS A 81 -7.02 -0.94 -3.24
CA LYS A 81 -6.02 -1.68 -4.03
C LYS A 81 -6.30 -3.18 -4.04
N LEU A 82 -6.70 -3.75 -2.90
CA LEU A 82 -7.14 -5.15 -2.84
C LEU A 82 -8.31 -5.43 -3.79
N ARG A 83 -9.31 -4.54 -3.81
CA ARG A 83 -10.47 -4.67 -4.71
C ARG A 83 -10.06 -4.57 -6.18
N GLU A 84 -9.21 -3.62 -6.53
CA GLU A 84 -8.70 -3.43 -7.89
C GLU A 84 -7.97 -4.67 -8.40
N GLU A 85 -7.04 -5.22 -7.61
CA GLU A 85 -6.29 -6.40 -8.03
C GLU A 85 -7.18 -7.64 -8.10
N ALA A 86 -7.99 -7.91 -7.07
CA ALA A 86 -8.89 -9.05 -7.07
C ALA A 86 -9.88 -9.03 -8.25
N ALA A 87 -10.34 -7.83 -8.63
CA ALA A 87 -11.24 -7.66 -9.77
C ALA A 87 -10.59 -8.06 -11.10
N LYS A 88 -9.27 -7.88 -11.29
CA LYS A 88 -8.57 -8.22 -12.53
C LYS A 88 -8.66 -9.69 -12.90
N ILE A 89 -8.78 -10.57 -11.90
CA ILE A 89 -8.87 -12.04 -12.11
C ILE A 89 -10.28 -12.58 -11.90
N GLY A 90 -11.28 -11.69 -11.85
CA GLY A 90 -12.69 -12.08 -11.74
C GLY A 90 -13.14 -12.47 -10.34
N GLY A 91 -12.42 -12.01 -9.30
CA GLY A 91 -12.79 -12.20 -7.90
C GLY A 91 -14.06 -11.43 -7.51
N GLU A 92 -14.76 -11.96 -6.52
CA GLU A 92 -15.94 -11.32 -5.90
C GLU A 92 -15.67 -10.96 -4.44
N ALA A 93 -14.69 -11.60 -3.82
CA ALA A 93 -14.20 -11.20 -2.51
C ALA A 93 -12.69 -11.48 -2.38
N VAL A 94 -12.05 -10.77 -1.46
CA VAL A 94 -10.66 -10.98 -1.06
C VAL A 94 -10.59 -11.11 0.45
N VAL A 95 -10.09 -12.26 0.90
CA VAL A 95 -9.96 -12.58 2.33
C VAL A 95 -8.56 -12.20 2.79
N VAL A 96 -8.45 -11.22 3.68
CA VAL A 96 -7.17 -10.80 4.27
C VAL A 96 -6.70 -11.87 5.25
N VAL A 97 -5.56 -12.50 4.97
CA VAL A 97 -5.00 -13.59 5.78
C VAL A 97 -3.79 -13.14 6.60
N TYR A 98 -2.97 -12.24 6.05
CA TYR A 98 -1.80 -11.70 6.73
C TYR A 98 -1.74 -10.19 6.58
N ASP A 99 -1.46 -9.51 7.68
CA ASP A 99 -1.17 -8.09 7.75
C ASP A 99 -0.05 -7.87 8.78
N GLN A 100 1.20 -7.79 8.32
CA GLN A 100 2.37 -7.69 9.20
C GLN A 100 3.39 -6.68 8.68
N ILE A 101 4.07 -6.01 9.62
CA ILE A 101 5.24 -5.18 9.31
C ILE A 101 6.47 -6.08 9.25
N GLN A 102 7.15 -6.12 8.11
CA GLN A 102 8.37 -6.90 7.87
C GLN A 102 9.48 -6.00 7.30
N PRO A 103 10.77 -6.25 7.58
CA PRO A 103 11.85 -5.56 6.90
C PRO A 103 11.86 -5.96 5.41
N VAL A 104 11.63 -4.99 4.52
CA VAL A 104 11.52 -5.22 3.06
C VAL A 104 12.82 -4.88 2.31
N ALA A 105 13.71 -4.09 2.91
CA ALA A 105 15.05 -3.84 2.38
C ALA A 105 16.03 -3.45 3.50
N ALA A 106 17.33 -3.56 3.23
CA ALA A 106 18.38 -3.02 4.08
C ALA A 106 19.34 -2.20 3.21
N TYR A 107 19.47 -0.91 3.51
CA TYR A 107 20.51 -0.08 2.91
C TYR A 107 21.75 -0.11 3.80
N VAL A 108 22.90 -0.37 3.19
CA VAL A 108 24.20 -0.31 3.86
C VAL A 108 24.90 0.94 3.35
N SER A 109 25.04 1.94 4.22
CA SER A 109 25.69 3.21 3.90
C SER A 109 26.92 3.40 4.79
N GLY A 110 27.99 3.96 4.24
CA GLY A 110 29.20 4.35 4.99
C GLY A 110 30.52 3.75 4.47
N PRO A 111 31.67 4.28 4.92
CA PRO A 111 33.00 3.76 4.59
C PRO A 111 33.16 2.30 5.01
N LEU A 112 34.13 1.57 4.43
CA LEU A 112 34.35 0.14 4.73
C LEU A 112 34.57 -0.17 6.22
N TRP A 113 34.97 0.82 7.04
CA TRP A 113 35.23 0.72 8.47
C TRP A 113 34.11 1.29 9.37
N ASP A 114 33.05 1.86 8.80
CA ASP A 114 31.93 2.45 9.55
C ASP A 114 30.65 2.31 8.71
N ARG A 115 30.08 1.09 8.72
CA ARG A 115 28.86 0.76 7.98
C ARG A 115 27.65 0.90 8.89
N ASP A 116 26.76 1.83 8.54
CA ASP A 116 25.42 1.95 9.09
C ASP A 116 24.47 1.05 8.30
N ILE A 117 23.64 0.26 9.00
CA ILE A 117 22.65 -0.64 8.40
C ILE A 117 21.27 -0.07 8.72
N GLN A 118 20.60 0.47 7.71
CA GLN A 118 19.23 0.95 7.83
C GLN A 118 18.28 -0.07 7.23
N THR A 119 17.55 -0.78 8.09
CA THR A 119 16.45 -1.66 7.69
C THR A 119 15.22 -0.82 7.36
N ILE A 120 14.78 -0.87 6.10
CA ILE A 120 13.50 -0.32 5.65
C ILE A 120 12.40 -1.31 6.05
N GLN A 121 11.51 -0.84 6.91
CA GLN A 121 10.31 -1.58 7.27
C GLN A 121 9.24 -1.37 6.18
N GLY A 122 8.55 -2.44 5.81
CA GLY A 122 7.41 -2.42 4.90
C GLY A 122 6.27 -3.23 5.49
N ARG A 123 5.04 -2.76 5.32
CA ARG A 123 3.85 -3.48 5.72
C ARG A 123 3.44 -4.41 4.59
N LYS A 124 3.52 -5.72 4.82
CA LYS A 124 3.12 -6.73 3.86
C LYS A 124 1.73 -7.25 4.20
N LEU A 125 0.82 -7.16 3.24
CA LEU A 125 -0.54 -7.67 3.36
C LEU A 125 -0.77 -8.74 2.30
N LYS A 126 -1.34 -9.89 2.69
CA LYS A 126 -1.75 -10.95 1.77
C LYS A 126 -3.25 -11.17 1.86
N GLY A 127 -3.92 -11.14 0.71
CA GLY A 127 -5.31 -11.51 0.53
C GLY A 127 -5.45 -12.72 -0.40
N ILE A 128 -6.41 -13.60 -0.10
CA ILE A 128 -6.81 -14.70 -0.99
C ILE A 128 -8.03 -14.25 -1.78
N VAL A 129 -7.93 -14.27 -3.10
CA VAL A 129 -9.03 -13.89 -4.00
C VAL A 129 -9.94 -15.09 -4.20
N ILE A 130 -11.23 -14.86 -4.00
CA ILE A 130 -12.24 -15.90 -4.13
C ILE A 130 -13.38 -15.44 -5.04
N ARG A 131 -14.12 -16.42 -5.54
CA ARG A 131 -15.40 -16.24 -6.24
C ARG A 131 -16.43 -17.17 -5.64
N TYR A 132 -17.65 -16.68 -5.41
CA TYR A 132 -18.67 -17.52 -4.81
C TYR A 132 -19.22 -18.53 -5.82
N LYS A 133 -19.59 -19.70 -5.31
CA LYS A 133 -20.32 -20.70 -6.08
C LYS A 133 -21.81 -20.38 -6.01
N ASN A 134 -22.47 -20.45 -7.16
CA ASN A 134 -23.93 -20.46 -7.25
C ASN A 134 -24.48 -21.87 -7.02
#